data_AF-A0A1D9HCL9-F1
#
_entry.id   AF-A0A1D9HCL9-F1
#
_cell.length_a   1.000
_cell.length_b   1.000
_cell.length_c   1.000
_cell.angle_alpha   90.00
_cell.angle_beta   90.00
_cell.angle_gamma   90.00
#
_symmetry.space_group_name_H-M   'P 1'
#
loop_
_entity.id
_entity.type
_entity.pdbx_description
1 polymer ?
#
loop_
_entity_poly.entity_id
_entity_poly.type
_entity_poly.pdbx_seq_one_letter_code
_entity_poly.pdbx_strand_id
1 'polypeptide(L)'
;MTEISAVPAYNPSLLAFIGQPGGTAWFIDVVEEGQSLEYRPFDGDTSKVDVTVARTAETLHVRIRRPGGEETQLTLQRERGAGIGGPISGRYCGHVHASQEAGSVDLTISPDGELATRIPGHCAIAGRLTPAHAAGRYALTLTVSASRACGLNGRTLPGEAIALGERLMAVCRNQAGGLLYLGTRVPA
;
A
#
# COMPACT_ATOMS: atom_id res chain seq x y z
N MET A 1 1.03 -5.04 39.06
CA MET A 1 0.97 -6.20 38.15
C MET A 1 0.47 -5.65 36.83
N THR A 2 1.40 -5.34 35.92
CA THR A 2 1.10 -4.63 34.67
C THR A 2 0.95 -5.69 33.59
N GLU A 3 -0.28 -6.01 33.21
CA GLU A 3 -0.53 -6.81 32.01
C GLU A 3 -0.12 -5.96 30.79
N ILE A 4 1.06 -6.28 30.25
CA ILE A 4 1.39 -5.93 28.88
C ILE A 4 0.48 -6.82 28.03
N SER A 5 -0.69 -6.30 27.67
CA SER A 5 -1.53 -6.89 26.64
C SER A 5 -0.70 -6.88 25.36
N ALA A 6 -0.10 -8.02 25.05
CA ALA A 6 0.51 -8.26 23.76
C ALA A 6 -0.63 -8.11 22.74
N VAL A 7 -0.66 -6.97 22.04
CA VAL A 7 -1.48 -6.81 20.85
C VAL A 7 -1.13 -8.00 19.96
N PRO A 8 -2.07 -8.91 19.67
CA PRO A 8 -1.77 -10.06 18.83
C PRO A 8 -1.22 -9.51 17.52
N ALA A 9 -0.11 -10.08 17.05
CA ALA A 9 0.52 -9.69 15.80
C ALA A 9 -0.47 -9.93 14.66
N TYR A 10 -1.30 -8.92 14.39
CA TYR A 10 -2.21 -8.88 13.27
C TYR A 10 -1.30 -8.86 12.04
N ASN A 11 -1.26 -9.97 11.31
CA ASN A 11 -0.45 -10.09 10.11
C ASN A 11 -1.39 -10.14 8.90
N PRO A 12 -2.13 -9.05 8.60
CA PRO A 12 -2.99 -9.02 7.44
C PRO A 12 -2.12 -9.24 6.21
N SER A 13 -2.64 -10.04 5.29
CA SER A 13 -2.04 -10.18 3.97
C SER A 13 -2.54 -9.03 3.10
N LEU A 14 -1.64 -8.25 2.53
CA LEU A 14 -2.00 -7.13 1.66
C LEU A 14 -2.06 -7.61 0.22
N LEU A 15 -3.20 -7.39 -0.43
CA LEU A 15 -3.39 -7.64 -1.86
C LEU A 15 -3.60 -6.30 -2.56
N ALA A 16 -2.63 -5.84 -3.35
CA ALA A 16 -2.79 -4.67 -4.21
C ALA A 16 -2.79 -5.09 -5.69
N PHE A 17 -3.69 -4.52 -6.47
CA PHE A 17 -3.81 -4.83 -7.89
C PHE A 17 -4.40 -3.66 -8.67
N ILE A 18 -4.17 -3.68 -9.98
CA ILE A 18 -4.71 -2.71 -10.92
C ILE A 18 -5.76 -3.42 -11.75
N GLY A 19 -6.99 -2.89 -11.79
CA GLY A 19 -8.10 -3.52 -12.50
C GLY A 19 -7.86 -3.72 -14.01
N GLN A 20 -7.10 -2.80 -14.64
CA GLN A 20 -6.62 -2.83 -16.03
C GLN A 20 -5.34 -1.99 -16.17
N PRO A 21 -4.45 -2.22 -17.15
CA PRO A 21 -3.36 -1.30 -17.47
C PRO A 21 -3.88 0.14 -17.69
N GLY A 22 -3.37 1.10 -16.93
CA GLY A 22 -3.86 2.49 -16.93
C GLY A 22 -5.12 2.76 -16.10
N GLY A 23 -5.68 1.74 -15.45
CA GLY A 23 -6.80 1.86 -14.52
C GLY A 23 -6.38 2.26 -13.11
N THR A 24 -7.36 2.57 -12.25
CA THR A 24 -7.11 2.88 -10.84
C THR A 24 -6.69 1.63 -10.07
N ALA A 25 -5.68 1.76 -9.20
CA ALA A 25 -5.17 0.68 -8.38
C ALA A 25 -5.80 0.68 -6.99
N TRP A 26 -6.19 -0.49 -6.51
CA TRP A 26 -6.91 -0.69 -5.24
C TRP A 26 -6.12 -1.69 -4.39
N PHE A 27 -6.41 -1.73 -3.08
CA PHE A 27 -5.80 -2.74 -2.21
C PHE A 27 -6.78 -3.28 -1.16
N ILE A 28 -6.53 -4.51 -0.72
CA ILE A 28 -7.36 -5.24 0.22
C ILE A 28 -6.49 -5.73 1.37
N ASP A 29 -6.91 -5.43 2.60
CA ASP A 29 -6.41 -6.11 3.79
C ASP A 29 -7.15 -7.44 3.94
N VAL A 30 -6.45 -8.53 3.64
CA VAL A 30 -6.97 -9.89 3.74
C VAL A 30 -6.75 -10.41 5.15
N VAL A 31 -7.85 -10.79 5.80
CA VAL A 31 -7.88 -11.34 7.16
C VAL A 31 -8.24 -12.82 7.07
N GLU A 32 -7.52 -13.70 7.78
CA GLU A 32 -7.72 -15.16 7.69
C GLU A 32 -9.11 -15.64 8.17
N GLU A 33 -9.82 -14.85 8.99
CA GLU A 33 -11.06 -15.27 9.67
C GLU A 33 -12.22 -14.27 9.55
N GLY A 34 -12.38 -13.54 8.44
CA GLY A 34 -13.56 -12.68 8.27
C GLY A 34 -13.52 -11.64 7.16
N GLN A 35 -14.53 -10.75 7.20
CA GLN A 35 -14.72 -9.65 6.24
C GLN A 35 -13.44 -8.83 6.10
N SER A 36 -12.89 -8.84 4.89
CA SER A 36 -11.73 -8.05 4.50
C SER A 36 -12.17 -6.62 4.15
N LEU A 37 -11.23 -5.67 4.15
CA LEU A 37 -11.49 -4.29 3.76
C LEU A 37 -10.83 -3.99 2.43
N GLU A 38 -11.63 -3.61 1.45
CA GLU A 38 -11.18 -3.08 0.17
C GLU A 38 -11.09 -1.55 0.26
N TYR A 39 -9.91 -1.05 -0.01
CA TYR A 39 -9.59 0.37 -0.10
C TYR A 39 -9.49 0.76 -1.57
N ARG A 40 -10.25 1.79 -1.96
CA ARG A 40 -10.23 2.39 -3.29
C ARG A 40 -9.68 3.81 -3.16
N PRO A 41 -8.34 4.00 -3.15
CA PRO A 41 -7.74 5.29 -2.87
C PRO A 41 -8.26 6.38 -3.79
N PHE A 42 -8.34 6.11 -5.09
CA PHE A 42 -8.83 7.10 -6.05
C PHE A 42 -10.30 7.48 -5.82
N ASP A 43 -11.17 6.52 -5.53
CA ASP A 43 -12.59 6.82 -5.29
C ASP A 43 -12.84 7.46 -3.92
N GLY A 44 -11.86 7.37 -3.02
CA GLY A 44 -11.98 7.87 -1.65
C GLY A 44 -12.92 7.01 -0.79
N ASP A 45 -13.03 5.72 -1.08
CA ASP A 45 -13.99 4.81 -0.45
C ASP A 45 -13.33 3.56 0.14
N THR A 46 -13.91 3.06 1.24
CA THR A 46 -13.53 1.83 1.91
C THR A 46 -14.77 0.95 2.05
N SER A 47 -14.71 -0.26 1.52
CA SER A 47 -15.84 -1.20 1.54
C SER A 47 -15.45 -2.54 2.15
N LYS A 48 -16.44 -3.21 2.77
CA LYS A 48 -16.28 -4.58 3.26
C LYS A 48 -16.43 -5.55 2.11
N VAL A 49 -15.54 -6.52 2.02
CA VAL A 49 -15.54 -7.56 0.98
C VAL A 49 -15.28 -8.92 1.58
N ASP A 50 -15.85 -9.96 0.96
CA ASP A 50 -15.54 -11.34 1.30
C ASP A 50 -14.41 -11.82 0.40
N VAL A 51 -13.31 -12.27 1.01
CA VAL A 51 -12.15 -12.78 0.28
C VAL A 51 -11.95 -14.25 0.59
N THR A 52 -11.85 -15.06 -0.46
CA THR A 52 -11.45 -16.47 -0.33
C THR A 52 -10.14 -16.66 -1.07
N VAL A 53 -9.15 -17.23 -0.38
CA VAL A 53 -7.84 -17.54 -0.94
C VAL A 53 -7.63 -19.05 -0.95
N ALA A 54 -7.42 -19.62 -2.13
CA ALA A 54 -6.99 -21.01 -2.30
C ALA A 54 -5.54 -21.02 -2.80
N ARG A 55 -4.66 -21.68 -2.05
CA ARG A 55 -3.23 -21.77 -2.36
C ARG A 55 -2.89 -23.12 -2.97
N THR A 56 -2.15 -23.10 -4.08
CA THR A 56 -1.45 -24.27 -4.63
C THR A 56 0.06 -24.10 -4.46
N ALA A 57 0.86 -25.05 -4.95
CA ALA A 57 2.32 -24.96 -4.88
C ALA A 57 2.89 -23.73 -5.63
N GLU A 58 2.23 -23.28 -6.69
CA GLU A 58 2.75 -22.22 -7.59
C GLU A 58 1.82 -21.01 -7.73
N THR A 59 0.55 -21.16 -7.36
CA THR A 59 -0.49 -20.14 -7.57
C THR A 59 -1.28 -19.83 -6.31
N LEU A 60 -1.76 -18.60 -6.22
CA LEU A 60 -2.83 -18.17 -5.33
C LEU A 60 -4.05 -17.85 -6.20
N HIS A 61 -5.16 -18.56 -5.94
CA HIS A 61 -6.46 -18.21 -6.49
C HIS A 61 -7.19 -17.37 -5.46
N VAL A 62 -7.50 -16.12 -5.81
CA VAL A 62 -8.20 -15.18 -4.93
C VAL A 62 -9.54 -14.87 -5.53
N ARG A 63 -10.60 -15.09 -4.75
CA ARG A 63 -11.97 -14.66 -5.08
C ARG A 63 -12.34 -13.52 -4.15
N ILE A 64 -12.79 -12.41 -4.73
CA ILE A 64 -13.25 -11.22 -4.01
C ILE A 64 -14.72 -11.03 -4.37
N ARG A 65 -15.58 -11.05 -3.36
CA ARG A 65 -17.02 -10.80 -3.51
C ARG A 65 -17.38 -9.49 -2.82
N ARG A 66 -17.99 -8.59 -3.59
CA ARG A 66 -18.41 -7.26 -3.11
C ARG A 66 -19.90 -7.24 -2.76
N PRO A 67 -20.34 -6.32 -1.90
CA PRO A 67 -21.76 -6.06 -1.68
C PRO A 67 -22.44 -5.75 -3.02
N GLY A 68 -23.59 -6.37 -3.29
CA GLY A 68 -24.28 -6.27 -4.58
C GLY A 68 -24.00 -7.41 -5.56
N GLY A 69 -23.10 -8.35 -5.21
CA GLY A 69 -22.92 -9.60 -5.95
C GLY A 69 -21.88 -9.55 -7.06
N GLU A 70 -21.18 -8.43 -7.23
CA GLU A 70 -20.00 -8.35 -8.09
C GLU A 70 -18.90 -9.27 -7.54
N GLU A 71 -18.32 -10.09 -8.41
CA GLU A 71 -17.24 -11.01 -8.06
C GLU A 71 -16.04 -10.79 -8.98
N THR A 72 -14.85 -10.71 -8.40
CA THR A 72 -13.58 -10.71 -9.11
C THR A 72 -12.78 -11.95 -8.74
N GLN A 73 -12.28 -12.66 -9.76
CA GLN A 73 -11.39 -13.80 -9.58
C GLN A 73 -10.01 -13.46 -10.13
N LEU A 74 -8.99 -13.63 -9.29
CA LEU A 74 -7.59 -13.39 -9.62
C LEU A 74 -6.82 -14.71 -9.48
N THR A 75 -5.93 -14.98 -10.43
CA THR A 75 -4.92 -16.03 -10.28
C THR A 75 -3.55 -15.36 -10.25
N LEU A 76 -2.92 -15.39 -9.09
CA LEU A 76 -1.62 -14.79 -8.85
C LEU A 76 -0.58 -15.91 -8.92
N GLN A 77 0.43 -15.74 -9.75
CA GLN A 77 1.58 -16.64 -9.76
C GLN A 77 2.64 -16.10 -8.81
N ARG A 78 3.29 -17.01 -8.08
CA ARG A 78 4.45 -16.61 -7.29
C ARG A 78 5.56 -16.18 -8.24
N GLU A 79 6.00 -14.95 -8.12
CA GLU A 79 7.20 -14.50 -8.82
C GLU A 79 8.42 -15.21 -8.23
N ARG A 80 9.05 -16.07 -9.03
CA ARG A 80 10.31 -16.72 -8.66
C ARG A 80 11.45 -15.73 -8.89
N GLY A 81 12.25 -15.47 -7.86
CA GLY A 81 13.46 -14.67 -7.99
C GLY A 81 13.35 -13.18 -7.62
N ALA A 82 12.20 -12.71 -7.12
CA ALA A 82 12.16 -11.45 -6.39
C ALA A 82 12.93 -11.62 -5.07
N GLY A 83 14.23 -11.35 -5.10
CA GLY A 83 15.07 -11.37 -3.90
C GLY A 83 14.52 -10.41 -2.85
N ILE A 84 14.69 -10.77 -1.58
CA ILE A 84 14.61 -9.80 -0.49
C ILE A 84 15.81 -8.86 -0.71
N GLY A 85 15.55 -7.70 -1.33
CA GLY A 85 16.59 -6.81 -1.85
C GLY A 85 17.42 -6.15 -0.75
N GLY A 86 18.44 -5.37 -1.13
CA GLY A 86 19.26 -4.58 -0.21
C GLY A 86 18.48 -3.48 0.55
N PRO A 87 19.16 -2.46 1.12
CA PRO A 87 18.47 -1.40 1.85
C PRO A 87 17.44 -0.67 0.98
N ILE A 88 16.29 -0.30 1.56
CA ILE A 88 15.18 0.42 0.89
C ILE A 88 15.55 1.84 0.47
N SER A 89 16.67 2.38 0.97
CA SER A 89 17.13 3.73 0.61
C SER A 89 17.46 3.83 -0.87
N GLY A 90 16.92 4.81 -1.59
CA GLY A 90 17.16 4.98 -3.02
C GLY A 90 16.07 5.79 -3.71
N ARG A 91 16.19 5.91 -5.03
CA ARG A 91 15.20 6.58 -5.86
C ARG A 91 14.26 5.55 -6.50
N TYR A 92 12.97 5.85 -6.48
CA TYR A 92 11.91 5.04 -7.06
C TYR A 92 11.07 5.90 -7.99
N CYS A 93 10.80 5.40 -9.20
CA CYS A 93 9.82 5.98 -10.10
C CYS A 93 8.54 5.16 -9.98
N GLY A 94 7.42 5.81 -9.70
CA GLY A 94 6.17 5.12 -9.44
C GLY A 94 4.94 5.95 -9.74
N HIS A 95 3.81 5.42 -9.30
CA HIS A 95 2.51 6.04 -9.46
C HIS A 95 1.79 6.03 -8.11
N VAL A 96 1.10 7.12 -7.81
CA VAL A 96 0.31 7.29 -6.59
C VAL A 96 -1.18 7.40 -6.94
N HIS A 97 -2.03 6.85 -6.09
CA HIS A 97 -3.49 7.03 -6.13
C HIS A 97 -3.97 7.52 -4.76
N ALA A 98 -4.75 8.61 -4.73
CA ALA A 98 -5.39 9.15 -3.53
C ALA A 98 -6.50 10.14 -3.88
N SER A 99 -7.72 9.97 -3.34
CA SER A 99 -8.84 10.92 -3.34
C SER A 99 -9.02 11.72 -4.65
N GLN A 100 -9.36 11.04 -5.73
CA GLN A 100 -9.56 11.56 -7.10
C GLN A 100 -8.28 12.08 -7.78
N GLU A 101 -7.13 11.91 -7.14
CA GLU A 101 -5.82 12.20 -7.70
C GLU A 101 -5.10 10.88 -8.02
N ALA A 102 -4.55 10.81 -9.22
CA ALA A 102 -3.64 9.75 -9.63
C ALA A 102 -2.52 10.36 -10.47
N GLY A 103 -1.28 9.94 -10.26
CA GLY A 103 -0.18 10.53 -10.99
C GLY A 103 1.18 9.90 -10.73
N SER A 104 2.09 10.09 -11.67
CA SER A 104 3.46 9.61 -11.55
C SER A 104 4.24 10.46 -10.55
N VAL A 105 5.00 9.78 -9.68
CA VAL A 105 5.76 10.40 -8.59
C VAL A 105 7.13 9.73 -8.49
N ASP A 106 8.17 10.55 -8.48
CA ASP A 106 9.51 10.14 -8.09
C ASP A 106 9.64 10.27 -6.57
N LEU A 107 10.06 9.19 -5.92
CA LEU A 107 10.24 9.09 -4.48
C LEU A 107 11.69 8.79 -4.17
N THR A 108 12.30 9.59 -3.30
CA THR A 108 13.62 9.28 -2.74
C THR A 108 13.47 8.93 -1.27
N ILE A 109 14.06 7.80 -0.87
CA ILE A 109 14.12 7.33 0.50
C ILE A 109 15.57 7.44 0.98
N SER A 110 15.79 8.15 2.08
CA SER A 110 17.11 8.30 2.69
C SER A 110 17.57 7.02 3.40
N PRO A 111 18.87 6.87 3.71
CA PRO A 111 19.37 5.76 4.54
C PRO A 111 18.67 5.63 5.90
N ASP A 112 18.19 6.73 6.46
CA ASP A 112 17.47 6.77 7.74
C ASP A 112 15.96 6.50 7.60
N GLY A 113 15.50 6.20 6.39
CA GLY A 113 14.11 5.92 6.06
C GLY A 113 13.23 7.15 5.91
N GLU A 114 13.80 8.34 5.86
CA GLU A 114 13.04 9.57 5.61
C GLU A 114 12.70 9.66 4.13
N LEU A 115 11.51 10.18 3.84
CA LEU A 115 11.06 10.41 2.48
C LEU A 115 10.27 11.69 2.38
N ALA A 116 10.34 12.34 1.23
CA ALA A 116 9.49 13.47 0.90
C ALA A 116 9.28 13.52 -0.61
N THR A 117 8.06 13.80 -1.04
CA THR A 117 7.76 13.98 -2.46
C THR A 117 6.52 14.84 -2.68
N ARG A 118 6.38 15.36 -3.89
CA ARG A 118 5.20 16.10 -4.32
C ARG A 118 4.32 15.19 -5.17
N ILE A 119 3.09 15.01 -4.72
CA ILE A 119 2.02 14.34 -5.46
C ILE A 119 1.40 15.35 -6.44
N PRO A 120 1.13 14.98 -7.70
CA PRO A 120 0.37 15.80 -8.65
C PRO A 120 -0.96 16.27 -8.04
N GLY A 121 -1.32 17.54 -8.20
CA GLY A 121 -2.50 18.12 -7.53
C GLY A 121 -2.22 19.09 -6.37
N HIS A 122 -0.94 19.48 -6.18
CA HIS A 122 -0.45 20.39 -5.11
C HIS A 122 -0.38 19.79 -3.71
N CYS A 123 -0.32 18.46 -3.61
CA CYS A 123 -0.07 17.74 -2.38
C CYS A 123 1.44 17.49 -2.21
N ALA A 124 2.00 17.77 -1.05
CA ALA A 124 3.33 17.36 -0.64
C ALA A 124 3.21 16.37 0.51
N ILE A 125 3.95 15.28 0.45
CA ILE A 125 4.03 14.30 1.52
C ILE A 125 5.45 14.26 2.06
N ALA A 126 5.57 14.15 3.37
CA ALA A 126 6.81 13.86 4.06
C ALA A 126 6.55 12.69 5.01
N GLY A 127 7.53 11.83 5.22
CA GLY A 127 7.31 10.67 6.06
C GLY A 127 8.56 9.95 6.46
N ARG A 128 8.35 8.89 7.25
CA ARG A 128 9.43 8.06 7.78
C ARG A 128 9.04 6.60 7.79
N LEU A 129 10.00 5.76 7.41
CA LEU A 129 9.93 4.31 7.46
C LEU A 129 10.67 3.79 8.70
N THR A 130 10.13 2.78 9.36
CA THR A 130 10.78 2.16 10.53
C THR A 130 10.53 0.65 10.56
N PRO A 131 11.58 -0.20 10.69
CA PRO A 131 13.02 0.10 10.64
C PRO A 131 13.57 0.13 9.20
N ALA A 132 14.37 1.12 8.80
CA ALA A 132 14.74 1.33 7.39
C ALA A 132 15.87 0.42 6.83
N HIS A 133 16.50 -0.44 7.64
CA HIS A 133 17.78 -1.06 7.30
C HIS A 133 17.71 -2.53 6.85
N ALA A 134 16.54 -3.16 6.87
CA ALA A 134 16.36 -4.56 6.43
C ALA A 134 15.22 -4.63 5.42
N ALA A 135 15.35 -5.42 4.36
CA ALA A 135 14.26 -5.63 3.41
C ALA A 135 13.07 -6.36 4.04
N GLY A 136 11.86 -5.94 3.68
CA GLY A 136 10.63 -6.49 4.22
C GLY A 136 9.49 -5.49 4.28
N ARG A 137 8.71 -5.59 5.36
CA ARG A 137 7.60 -4.68 5.68
C ARG A 137 8.08 -3.62 6.66
N TYR A 138 7.67 -2.38 6.44
CA TYR A 138 8.05 -1.20 7.21
C TYR A 138 6.79 -0.49 7.69
N ALA A 139 6.79 -0.02 8.94
CA ALA A 139 5.81 0.97 9.35
C ALA A 139 6.10 2.29 8.63
N LEU A 140 5.07 2.91 8.09
CA LEU A 140 5.14 4.19 7.39
C LEU A 140 4.27 5.21 8.11
N THR A 141 4.80 6.41 8.33
CA THR A 141 4.03 7.56 8.76
C THR A 141 4.18 8.67 7.73
N LEU A 142 3.07 9.15 7.16
CA LEU A 142 3.05 10.26 6.19
C LEU A 142 2.34 11.48 6.77
N THR A 143 2.96 12.64 6.68
CA THR A 143 2.33 13.95 6.87
C THR A 143 1.99 14.54 5.52
N VAL A 144 0.72 14.91 5.31
CA VAL A 144 0.24 15.50 4.06
C VAL A 144 0.11 17.01 4.21
N SER A 145 0.76 17.75 3.32
CA SER A 145 0.65 19.21 3.18
C SER A 145 0.05 19.54 1.82
N ALA A 146 -1.18 20.05 1.77
CA ALA A 146 -1.90 20.27 0.52
C ALA A 146 -2.67 21.61 0.54
N SER A 147 -3.33 21.94 -0.57
CA SER A 147 -4.27 23.07 -0.58
C SER A 147 -5.40 22.84 0.44
N ARG A 148 -6.06 23.91 0.91
CA ARG A 148 -7.15 23.81 1.89
C ARG A 148 -8.34 22.96 1.42
N ALA A 149 -8.49 22.77 0.11
CA ALA A 149 -9.56 21.95 -0.47
C ALA A 149 -9.26 20.43 -0.41
N CYS A 150 -8.02 20.03 -0.14
CA CYS A 150 -7.66 18.62 0.01
C CYS A 150 -8.05 18.12 1.40
N GLY A 151 -8.93 17.11 1.47
CA GLY A 151 -9.41 16.54 2.73
C GLY A 151 -8.33 15.89 3.61
N LEU A 152 -7.12 15.67 3.07
CA LEU A 152 -5.98 15.11 3.78
C LEU A 152 -5.01 16.18 4.33
N ASN A 153 -5.22 17.46 4.02
CA ASN A 153 -4.29 18.51 4.42
C ASN A 153 -4.08 18.58 5.94
N GLY A 154 -2.82 18.64 6.37
CA GLY A 154 -2.39 18.68 7.77
C GLY A 154 -2.53 17.35 8.50
N ARG A 155 -2.98 16.27 7.85
CA ARG A 155 -3.15 14.96 8.49
C ARG A 155 -1.86 14.17 8.51
N THR A 156 -1.67 13.42 9.59
CA THR A 156 -0.71 12.33 9.67
C THR A 156 -1.43 11.01 9.40
N LEU A 157 -0.96 10.26 8.43
CA LEU A 157 -1.52 8.99 7.98
C LEU A 157 -0.57 7.85 8.35
N PRO A 158 -0.99 6.90 9.19
CA PRO A 158 -0.25 5.66 9.38
C PRO A 158 -0.42 4.76 8.17
N GLY A 159 0.60 3.98 7.90
CA GLY A 159 0.68 3.12 6.74
C GLY A 159 1.74 2.05 6.88
N GLU A 160 1.91 1.32 5.80
CA GLU A 160 2.93 0.29 5.65
C GLU A 160 3.59 0.43 4.30
N ALA A 161 4.90 0.19 4.25
CA ALA A 161 5.61 -0.01 3.00
C ALA A 161 6.13 -1.44 2.92
N ILE A 162 6.16 -2.00 1.72
CA ILE A 162 6.67 -3.33 1.43
C ILE A 162 7.66 -3.19 0.28
N ALA A 163 8.92 -3.57 0.53
CA ALA A 163 9.94 -3.67 -0.51
C ALA A 163 10.16 -5.13 -0.90
N LEU A 164 10.10 -5.41 -2.22
CA LEU A 164 10.32 -6.72 -2.80
C LEU A 164 11.27 -6.55 -4.00
N GLY A 165 12.55 -6.87 -3.80
CA GLY A 165 13.61 -6.57 -4.77
C GLY A 165 13.69 -5.08 -5.08
N GLU A 166 13.51 -4.74 -6.36
CA GLU A 166 13.50 -3.35 -6.84
C GLU A 166 12.11 -2.70 -6.72
N ARG A 167 11.07 -3.42 -6.30
CA ARG A 167 9.71 -2.88 -6.21
C ARG A 167 9.41 -2.36 -4.81
N LEU A 168 8.71 -1.23 -4.76
CA LEU A 168 8.20 -0.64 -3.54
C LEU A 168 6.69 -0.45 -3.67
N MET A 169 5.97 -0.94 -2.68
CA MET A 169 4.58 -0.60 -2.46
C MET A 169 4.46 0.14 -1.13
N ALA A 170 3.72 1.24 -1.09
CA ALA A 170 3.37 1.90 0.15
C ALA A 170 1.87 2.15 0.21
N VAL A 171 1.25 1.80 1.32
CA VAL A 171 -0.17 2.01 1.59
C VAL A 171 -0.35 2.85 2.85
N CYS A 172 -1.24 3.84 2.81
CA CYS A 172 -1.72 4.50 4.01
C CYS A 172 -3.22 4.31 4.10
N ARG A 173 -3.70 3.92 5.29
CA ARG A 173 -5.10 3.62 5.52
C ARG A 173 -5.79 4.84 6.09
N ASN A 174 -7.02 5.08 5.64
CA ASN A 174 -7.93 6.00 6.32
C ASN A 174 -9.37 5.48 6.16
N GLN A 175 -10.33 6.19 6.74
CA GLN A 175 -11.76 5.83 6.64
C GLN A 175 -12.36 6.07 5.24
N ALA A 176 -11.63 6.71 4.34
CA ALA A 176 -12.06 7.17 3.02
C ALA A 176 -11.10 6.69 1.91
N GLY A 177 -10.78 5.39 1.87
CA GLY A 177 -10.04 4.75 0.77
C GLY A 177 -8.51 4.83 0.78
N GLY A 178 -7.89 5.68 1.59
CA GLY A 178 -6.44 5.68 1.82
C GLY A 178 -5.57 6.26 0.68
N LEU A 179 -4.29 5.87 0.66
CA LEU A 179 -3.30 6.20 -0.37
C LEU A 179 -2.57 4.92 -0.77
N LEU A 180 -2.30 4.76 -2.07
CA LEU A 180 -1.48 3.68 -2.60
C LEU A 180 -0.37 4.27 -3.49
N TYR A 181 0.87 3.87 -3.23
CA TYR A 181 2.01 4.09 -4.09
C TYR A 181 2.56 2.75 -4.58
N LEU A 182 2.84 2.67 -5.88
CA LEU A 182 3.51 1.54 -6.52
C LEU A 182 4.69 2.08 -7.33
N GLY A 183 5.91 1.65 -7.01
CA GLY A 183 7.13 2.14 -7.64
C GLY A 183 8.16 1.06 -7.90
N THR A 184 9.08 1.37 -8.82
CA THR A 184 10.27 0.56 -9.11
C THR A 184 11.50 1.41 -8.91
N ARG A 185 12.54 0.83 -8.31
CA ARG A 185 13.80 1.48 -8.05
C ARG A 185 14.47 1.84 -9.36
N VAL A 186 15.04 3.04 -9.41
CA VAL A 186 15.87 3.50 -10.51
C VAL A 186 17.29 2.98 -10.28
N PRO A 187 17.90 2.25 -11.25
CA PRO A 187 19.31 1.89 -11.18
C PRO A 187 20.17 3.15 -11.00
N ALA A 188 21.23 3.03 -10.20
CA ALA A 188 22.20 4.11 -9.99
C ALA A 188 22.97 4.46 -11.27
#